data_AF-A0A8T5ATQ4-F1
#
_entry.id   AF-A0A8T5ATQ4-F1
#
_cell.length_a   1.000
_cell.length_b   1.000
_cell.length_c   1.000
_cell.angle_alpha   90.00
_cell.angle_beta   90.00
_cell.angle_gamma   90.00
#
_symmetry.space_group_name_H-M   'P 1'
#
loop_
_entity.id
_entity.type
_entity.pdbx_description
1 polymer ?
#
loop_
_entity_poly.entity_id
_entity_poly.type
_entity_poly.pdbx_seq_one_letter_code
_entity_poly.pdbx_strand_id
1 'polypeptide(L)'
;VVKFWLNSLRGSAVLMMFIFGVNFLTSYFYMGGFTLEGLTMAAAMTIRFVTLIGAFSLFFLTTTPEDLSLALEKLKIPYDICFAFTAAMRFVPDIALEAQSIMDAQKSRGLELEKGKIIERIRNTLPILVPLFIRSFQRSMELAEAMESRAYGAIKKRTSLYELKMSRNDYALIVFSMIFMSIVVMIKSF
;
A
#
# COMPACT_ATOMS: atom_id res chain seq x y z
N VAL A 1 2.48 -12.57 -12.56
CA VAL A 1 1.59 -11.42 -12.33
C VAL A 1 0.12 -11.77 -12.57
N VAL A 2 -0.32 -12.10 -13.80
CA VAL A 2 -1.74 -12.36 -14.13
C VAL A 2 -2.41 -13.40 -13.22
N LYS A 3 -1.75 -14.55 -12.97
CA LYS A 3 -2.27 -15.59 -12.08
C LYS A 3 -2.47 -15.10 -10.63
N PHE A 4 -1.54 -14.29 -10.11
CA PHE A 4 -1.63 -13.71 -8.77
C PHE A 4 -2.74 -12.65 -8.69
N TRP A 5 -2.87 -11.83 -9.73
CA TRP A 5 -3.93 -10.83 -9.83
C TRP A 5 -5.32 -11.49 -9.89
N LEU A 6 -5.48 -12.56 -10.69
CA LEU A 6 -6.72 -13.34 -10.74
C LEU A 6 -7.03 -14.01 -9.39
N ASN A 7 -6.02 -14.50 -8.68
CA ASN A 7 -6.20 -15.06 -7.34
C ASN A 7 -6.59 -13.97 -6.32
N SER A 8 -6.04 -12.76 -6.42
CA SER A 8 -6.42 -11.60 -5.60
C SER A 8 -7.89 -11.23 -5.84
N LEU A 9 -8.31 -11.15 -7.10
CA LEU A 9 -9.72 -10.89 -7.45
C LEU A 9 -10.65 -11.99 -6.96
N ARG A 10 -10.27 -13.26 -7.11
CA ARG A 10 -11.03 -14.39 -6.56
C ARG A 10 -11.14 -14.33 -5.03
N GLY A 11 -10.06 -13.96 -4.34
CA GLY A 11 -10.09 -13.74 -2.89
C GLY A 11 -11.05 -12.62 -2.48
N SER A 12 -11.15 -11.57 -3.29
CA SER A 12 -12.11 -10.48 -3.05
C SER A 12 -13.57 -10.82 -3.38
N ALA A 13 -13.88 -12.01 -3.93
CA ALA A 13 -15.24 -12.38 -4.35
C ALA A 13 -16.26 -12.39 -3.21
N VAL A 14 -15.83 -12.75 -1.99
CA VAL A 14 -16.67 -12.68 -0.80
C VAL A 14 -17.07 -11.23 -0.51
N LEU A 15 -16.12 -10.29 -0.60
CA LEU A 15 -16.39 -8.86 -0.44
C LEU A 15 -17.29 -8.34 -1.57
N MET A 16 -17.07 -8.79 -2.81
CA MET A 16 -17.91 -8.39 -3.94
C MET A 16 -19.37 -8.85 -3.77
N MET A 17 -19.59 -10.10 -3.33
CA MET A 17 -20.93 -10.61 -3.02
C MET A 17 -21.57 -9.84 -1.87
N PHE A 18 -20.81 -9.52 -0.83
CA PHE A 18 -21.28 -8.71 0.28
C PHE A 18 -21.67 -7.29 -0.16
N ILE A 19 -20.82 -6.61 -0.93
CA ILE A 19 -21.09 -5.27 -1.46
C ILE A 19 -22.33 -5.29 -2.36
N PHE A 20 -22.46 -6.27 -3.26
CA PHE A 20 -23.63 -6.41 -4.11
C PHE A 20 -24.90 -6.63 -3.27
N GLY A 21 -24.85 -7.53 -2.29
CA GLY A 21 -25.97 -7.81 -1.40
C GLY A 21 -26.41 -6.59 -0.59
N VAL A 22 -25.45 -5.84 -0.03
CA VAL A 22 -25.74 -4.58 0.68
C VAL A 22 -26.36 -3.55 -0.26
N ASN A 23 -25.76 -3.29 -1.43
CA ASN A 23 -26.30 -2.31 -2.38
C ASN A 23 -27.70 -2.72 -2.88
N PHE A 24 -27.92 -4.00 -3.14
CA PHE A 24 -29.21 -4.52 -3.57
C PHE A 24 -30.28 -4.37 -2.48
N LEU A 25 -29.95 -4.72 -1.23
CA LEU A 25 -30.85 -4.57 -0.09
C LEU A 25 -31.17 -3.09 0.17
N THR A 26 -30.16 -2.23 0.15
CA THR A 26 -30.32 -0.79 0.26
C THR A 26 -31.26 -0.27 -0.83
N SER A 27 -31.04 -0.65 -2.09
CA SER A 27 -31.90 -0.23 -3.19
C SER A 27 -33.35 -0.74 -3.04
N TYR A 28 -33.53 -1.97 -2.56
CA TYR A 28 -34.84 -2.55 -2.29
C TYR A 28 -35.62 -1.74 -1.23
N PHE A 29 -34.95 -1.32 -0.15
CA PHE A 29 -35.57 -0.49 0.90
C PHE A 29 -35.87 0.93 0.42
N TYR A 30 -34.98 1.56 -0.34
CA TYR A 30 -35.18 2.94 -0.82
C TYR A 30 -36.28 3.04 -1.90
N MET A 31 -36.39 2.05 -2.79
CA MET A 31 -37.37 2.04 -3.88
C MET A 31 -38.67 1.29 -3.53
N GLY A 32 -38.77 0.71 -2.32
CA GLY A 32 -39.97 0.05 -1.83
C GLY A 32 -40.33 -1.28 -2.53
N GLY A 33 -39.37 -1.92 -3.19
CA GLY A 33 -39.59 -3.17 -3.90
C GLY A 33 -38.48 -3.54 -4.89
N PHE A 34 -38.70 -4.62 -5.64
CA PHE A 34 -37.79 -5.05 -6.71
C PHE A 34 -37.99 -4.18 -7.95
N THR A 35 -37.01 -3.32 -8.26
CA THR A 35 -37.00 -2.50 -9.48
C THR A 35 -35.78 -2.84 -10.33
N LEU A 36 -35.95 -2.76 -11.67
CA LEU A 36 -34.84 -2.94 -12.61
C LEU A 36 -33.75 -1.88 -12.40
N GLU A 37 -34.16 -0.65 -12.09
CA GLU A 37 -33.26 0.46 -11.80
C GLU A 37 -32.38 0.16 -10.57
N GLY A 38 -32.97 -0.39 -9.50
CA GLY A 38 -32.23 -0.77 -8.31
C GLY A 38 -31.22 -1.89 -8.54
N LEU A 39 -31.57 -2.88 -9.38
CA LEU A 39 -30.65 -3.93 -9.79
C LEU A 39 -29.48 -3.35 -10.62
N THR A 40 -29.76 -2.44 -11.56
CA THR A 40 -28.70 -1.81 -12.37
C THR A 40 -27.76 -0.95 -11.52
N MET A 41 -28.28 -0.23 -10.52
CA MET A 41 -27.48 0.57 -9.61
C MET A 41 -26.59 -0.32 -8.73
N ALA A 42 -27.14 -1.39 -8.16
CA ALA A 42 -26.38 -2.35 -7.37
C ALA A 42 -25.28 -3.03 -8.19
N ALA A 43 -25.58 -3.42 -9.44
CA ALA A 43 -24.59 -4.00 -10.35
C ALA A 43 -23.48 -2.99 -10.72
N ALA A 44 -23.84 -1.75 -11.06
CA ALA A 44 -22.89 -0.70 -11.41
C ALA A 44 -21.93 -0.37 -10.25
N MET A 45 -22.46 -0.27 -9.03
CA MET A 45 -21.65 -0.04 -7.83
C MET A 45 -20.69 -1.21 -7.56
N THR A 46 -21.16 -2.45 -7.71
CA THR A 46 -20.29 -3.62 -7.55
C THR A 46 -19.18 -3.63 -8.59
N ILE A 47 -19.47 -3.40 -9.87
CA ILE A 47 -18.45 -3.31 -10.94
C ILE A 47 -17.44 -2.20 -10.65
N ARG A 48 -17.89 -1.05 -10.12
CA ARG A 48 -17.01 0.04 -9.70
C ARG A 48 -16.03 -0.39 -8.60
N PHE A 49 -16.50 -1.16 -7.61
CA PHE A 49 -15.59 -1.70 -6.60
C PHE A 49 -14.63 -2.75 -7.16
N VAL A 50 -15.09 -3.64 -8.05
CA VAL A 50 -14.24 -4.64 -8.71
C VAL A 50 -13.10 -3.96 -9.48
N THR A 51 -13.44 -2.93 -10.26
CA THR A 51 -12.47 -2.18 -11.06
C THR A 51 -11.46 -1.43 -10.18
N LEU A 52 -11.90 -0.79 -9.09
CA LEU A 52 -11.00 -0.15 -8.13
C LEU A 52 -10.04 -1.16 -7.48
N ILE A 53 -10.56 -2.25 -6.93
CA ILE A 53 -9.75 -3.30 -6.28
C ILE A 53 -8.77 -3.90 -7.29
N GLY A 54 -9.23 -4.20 -8.51
CA GLY A 54 -8.39 -4.73 -9.58
C GLY A 54 -7.25 -3.79 -9.96
N ALA A 55 -7.52 -2.49 -10.07
CA ALA A 55 -6.51 -1.48 -10.39
C ALA A 55 -5.45 -1.37 -9.29
N PHE A 56 -5.86 -1.24 -8.02
CA PHE A 56 -4.92 -1.17 -6.89
C PHE A 56 -4.12 -2.45 -6.71
N SER A 57 -4.76 -3.62 -6.83
CA SER A 57 -4.08 -4.91 -6.75
C SER A 57 -2.99 -5.04 -7.82
N LEU A 58 -3.28 -4.63 -9.06
CA LEU A 58 -2.29 -4.65 -10.13
C LEU A 58 -1.13 -3.70 -9.82
N PHE A 59 -1.43 -2.48 -9.38
CA PHE A 59 -0.44 -1.47 -9.01
C PHE A 59 0.56 -1.98 -7.96
N PHE A 60 0.07 -2.53 -6.85
CA PHE A 60 0.93 -3.06 -5.79
C PHE A 60 1.68 -4.34 -6.18
N LEU A 61 1.17 -5.10 -7.15
CA LEU A 61 1.83 -6.32 -7.63
C LEU A 61 2.95 -6.04 -8.63
N THR A 62 2.86 -4.94 -9.38
CA THR A 62 3.83 -4.59 -10.43
C THR A 62 4.81 -3.50 -10.05
N THR A 63 4.54 -2.74 -8.99
CA THR A 63 5.33 -1.56 -8.61
C THR A 63 6.05 -1.79 -7.30
N THR A 64 7.38 -1.69 -7.30
CA THR A 64 8.17 -1.78 -6.07
C THR A 64 8.21 -0.44 -5.32
N PRO A 65 8.43 -0.44 -4.00
CA PRO A 65 8.61 0.82 -3.25
C PRO A 65 9.78 1.67 -3.75
N GLU A 66 10.85 1.04 -4.25
CA GLU A 66 11.97 1.70 -4.90
C GLU A 66 11.55 2.43 -6.18
N ASP A 67 10.80 1.75 -7.07
CA ASP A 67 10.30 2.37 -8.31
C ASP A 67 9.36 3.53 -8.02
N LEU A 68 8.50 3.38 -7.00
CA LEU A 68 7.61 4.45 -6.55
C LEU A 68 8.41 5.66 -6.04
N SER A 69 9.47 5.45 -5.26
CA SER A 69 10.33 6.52 -4.77
C SER A 69 11.02 7.30 -5.89
N LEU A 70 11.54 6.58 -6.89
CA LEU A 70 12.14 7.19 -8.08
C LEU A 70 11.09 7.98 -8.89
N ALA A 71 9.84 7.50 -8.96
CA ALA A 71 8.76 8.21 -9.61
C ALA A 71 8.41 9.50 -8.85
N LEU A 72 8.38 9.47 -7.52
CA LEU A 72 8.18 10.64 -6.66
C LEU A 72 9.31 11.68 -6.83
N GLU A 73 10.56 11.23 -6.95
CA GLU A 73 11.70 12.12 -7.22
C GLU A 73 11.52 12.84 -8.57
N LYS A 74 11.05 12.12 -9.60
CA LYS A 74 10.72 12.72 -10.91
C LYS A 74 9.56 13.70 -10.87
N LEU A 75 8.63 13.53 -9.92
CA LEU A 75 7.56 14.49 -9.64
C LEU A 75 8.05 15.73 -8.87
N LYS A 76 9.38 15.88 -8.68
CA LYS A 76 10.05 16.98 -7.97
C LYS A 76 9.79 16.99 -6.46
N ILE A 77 9.46 15.84 -5.87
CA ILE A 77 9.47 15.69 -4.41
C ILE A 77 10.93 15.73 -3.93
N PRO A 78 11.24 16.42 -2.81
CA PRO A 78 12.59 16.47 -2.26
C PRO A 78 13.19 15.08 -2.04
N TYR A 79 14.45 14.91 -2.48
CA TYR A 79 15.16 13.64 -2.40
C TYR A 79 15.19 13.05 -0.98
N ASP A 80 15.32 13.89 0.05
CA ASP A 80 15.39 13.41 1.43
C ASP A 80 14.08 12.71 1.87
N ILE A 81 12.93 13.13 1.33
CA ILE A 81 11.64 12.49 1.60
C ILE A 81 11.56 11.15 0.85
N CYS A 82 11.96 11.11 -0.42
CA CYS A 82 12.02 9.89 -1.21
C CYS A 82 12.99 8.87 -0.58
N PHE A 83 14.15 9.33 -0.13
CA PHE A 83 15.15 8.53 0.57
C PHE A 83 14.59 7.98 1.89
N ALA A 84 13.96 8.82 2.72
CA ALA A 84 13.36 8.39 3.97
C ALA A 84 12.27 7.32 3.74
N PHE A 85 11.44 7.50 2.71
CA PHE A 85 10.41 6.52 2.32
C PHE A 85 11.05 5.17 1.94
N THR A 86 12.04 5.16 1.04
CA THR A 86 12.70 3.92 0.63
C THR A 86 13.44 3.25 1.78
N ALA A 87 14.13 4.02 2.63
CA ALA A 87 14.80 3.49 3.81
C ALA A 87 13.81 2.86 4.79
N ALA A 88 12.68 3.53 5.05
CA ALA A 88 11.62 2.99 5.90
C ALA A 88 11.08 1.66 5.35
N MET A 89 10.74 1.61 4.05
CA MET A 89 10.22 0.39 3.41
C MET A 89 11.21 -0.77 3.47
N ARG A 90 12.52 -0.50 3.40
CA ARG A 90 13.57 -1.51 3.58
C ARG A 90 13.75 -1.97 5.02
N PHE A 91 13.50 -1.11 5.99
CA PHE A 91 13.60 -1.47 7.41
C PHE A 91 12.36 -2.17 7.96
N VAL A 92 11.19 -2.05 7.32
CA VAL A 92 9.96 -2.74 7.75
C VAL A 92 10.17 -4.24 7.95
N PRO A 93 10.75 -5.00 7.00
CA PRO A 93 11.03 -6.43 7.20
C PRO A 93 11.96 -6.71 8.39
N ASP A 94 13.04 -5.94 8.52
CA ASP A 94 14.01 -6.12 9.60
C ASP A 94 13.41 -5.84 10.98
N ILE A 95 12.63 -4.76 11.09
CA ILE A 95 11.93 -4.37 12.32
C ILE A 95 10.92 -5.47 12.70
N ALA A 96 10.24 -6.08 11.72
CA ALA A 96 9.34 -7.19 11.99
C ALA A 96 10.06 -8.43 12.53
N LEU A 97 11.23 -8.77 11.97
CA LEU A 97 12.06 -9.87 12.47
C LEU A 97 12.61 -9.59 13.87
N GLU A 98 13.05 -8.36 14.12
CA GLU A 98 13.52 -7.95 15.44
C GLU A 98 12.40 -7.95 16.48
N ALA A 99 11.22 -7.44 16.13
CA ALA A 99 10.04 -7.51 16.99
C ALA A 99 9.67 -8.96 17.33
N GLN A 100 9.75 -9.88 16.36
CA GLN A 100 9.53 -11.30 16.58
C GLN A 100 10.58 -11.89 17.55
N SER A 101 11.86 -11.58 17.35
CA SER A 101 12.94 -12.04 18.22
C SER A 101 12.77 -11.53 19.66
N ILE A 102 12.44 -10.25 19.84
CA ILE A 102 12.17 -9.67 21.16
C ILE A 102 10.95 -10.33 21.79
N MET A 103 9.88 -10.55 21.01
CA MET A 103 8.67 -11.21 21.48
C MET A 103 8.97 -12.63 21.99
N ASP A 104 9.76 -13.41 21.25
CA ASP A 104 10.13 -14.78 21.65
C ASP A 104 11.02 -14.78 22.91
N ALA A 105 11.97 -13.85 23.01
CA ALA A 105 12.78 -13.69 24.22
C ALA A 105 11.94 -13.33 25.46
N GLN A 106 10.93 -12.46 25.31
CA GLN A 106 10.04 -12.11 26.41
C GLN A 106 9.12 -13.27 26.80
N LYS A 107 8.62 -14.05 25.83
CA LYS A 107 7.86 -15.28 26.09
C LYS A 107 8.70 -16.29 26.89
N SER A 108 9.98 -16.47 26.55
CA SER A 108 10.90 -17.32 27.32
C SER A 108 11.12 -16.83 28.75
N ARG A 109 10.97 -15.54 29.01
CA ARG A 109 11.01 -14.94 30.37
C ARG A 109 9.68 -15.04 31.12
N GLY A 110 8.69 -15.74 30.56
CA GLY A 110 7.37 -15.94 31.18
C GLY A 110 6.36 -14.85 30.91
N LEU A 111 6.62 -13.93 29.96
CA LEU A 111 5.64 -12.91 29.57
C LEU A 111 4.51 -13.54 28.75
N GLU A 112 3.31 -13.60 29.33
CA GLU A 112 2.11 -14.07 28.64
C GLU A 112 1.42 -12.91 27.90
N LEU A 113 1.57 -12.88 26.57
CA LEU A 113 1.02 -11.80 25.73
C LEU A 113 -0.48 -11.97 25.43
N GLU A 114 -0.97 -13.20 25.48
CA GLU A 114 -2.33 -13.55 25.04
C GLU A 114 -3.35 -13.62 26.20
N LYS A 115 -2.89 -13.68 27.46
CA LYS A 115 -3.78 -13.74 28.64
C LYS A 115 -4.11 -12.34 29.18
N GLY A 116 -5.29 -12.23 29.80
CA GLY A 116 -5.74 -11.03 30.50
C GLY A 116 -6.73 -10.15 29.74
N LYS A 117 -7.18 -9.09 30.41
CA LYS A 117 -8.06 -8.05 29.84
C LYS A 117 -7.30 -7.21 28.80
N ILE A 118 -8.01 -6.48 27.94
CA ILE A 118 -7.42 -5.62 26.89
C ILE A 118 -6.33 -4.68 27.45
N ILE A 119 -6.56 -4.09 28.64
CA ILE A 119 -5.60 -3.19 29.31
C ILE A 119 -4.33 -3.93 29.73
N GLU A 120 -4.44 -5.17 30.21
CA GLU A 120 -3.30 -6.00 30.60
C GLU A 120 -2.47 -6.40 29.38
N ARG A 121 -3.12 -6.74 28.25
CA ARG A 121 -2.43 -7.03 26.99
C ARG A 121 -1.62 -5.84 26.47
N ILE A 122 -2.17 -4.63 26.55
CA ILE A 122 -1.45 -3.40 26.17
C ILE A 122 -0.22 -3.21 27.07
N ARG A 123 -0.38 -3.37 28.39
CA ARG A 123 0.74 -3.28 29.34
C ARG A 123 1.82 -4.34 29.05
N ASN A 124 1.41 -5.56 28.70
CA ASN A 124 2.30 -6.66 28.34
C ASN A 124 3.03 -6.44 27.00
N THR A 125 2.61 -5.46 26.20
CA THR A 125 3.30 -5.11 24.95
C THR A 125 4.46 -4.13 25.18
N LEU A 126 4.44 -3.37 26.29
CA LEU A 126 5.50 -2.40 26.62
C LEU A 126 6.92 -3.00 26.69
N PRO A 127 7.14 -4.19 27.30
CA PRO A 127 8.45 -4.84 27.32
C PRO A 127 9.00 -5.24 25.96
N ILE A 128 8.16 -5.25 24.91
CA ILE A 128 8.57 -5.47 23.51
C ILE A 128 8.85 -4.14 22.83
N LEU A 129 7.96 -3.16 23.01
CA LEU A 129 8.06 -1.85 22.38
C LEU A 129 9.32 -1.10 22.80
N VAL A 130 9.63 -1.04 24.09
CA VAL A 130 10.76 -0.24 24.59
C VAL A 130 12.09 -0.71 23.97
N PRO A 131 12.46 -2.00 23.99
CA PRO A 131 13.66 -2.47 23.31
C PRO A 131 13.64 -2.21 21.80
N LEU A 132 12.50 -2.43 21.13
CA LEU A 132 12.37 -2.20 19.69
C LEU A 132 12.61 -0.73 19.32
N PHE A 133 12.09 0.20 20.13
CA PHE A 133 12.33 1.63 19.95
C PHE A 133 13.81 1.98 20.13
N ILE A 134 14.45 1.51 21.20
CA ILE A 134 15.88 1.76 21.45
C ILE A 134 16.73 1.25 20.27
N ARG A 135 16.44 0.04 19.78
CA ARG A 135 17.12 -0.56 18.63
C ARG A 135 16.90 0.22 17.33
N SER A 136 15.67 0.69 17.10
CA SER A 136 15.35 1.53 15.95
C SER A 136 16.10 2.86 15.98
N PHE A 137 16.21 3.49 17.16
CA PHE A 137 17.00 4.71 17.33
C PHE A 137 18.50 4.47 17.11
N GLN A 138 19.06 3.38 17.65
CA GLN A 138 20.45 2.99 17.41
C GLN A 138 20.73 2.82 15.92
N ARG A 139 19.87 2.07 15.21
CA ARG A 139 19.98 1.85 13.77
C ARG A 139 19.91 3.17 12.98
N SER A 140 19.06 4.09 13.40
CA SER A 140 18.97 5.43 12.78
C SER A 140 20.29 6.19 12.91
N MET A 141 20.93 6.14 14.08
CA MET A 141 22.24 6.78 14.30
C MET A 141 23.35 6.09 13.50
N GLU A 142 23.39 4.75 13.49
CA GLU A 142 24.35 3.97 12.69
C GLU A 142 24.21 4.26 11.20
N LEU A 143 22.97 4.37 10.69
CA LEU A 143 22.71 4.73 9.31
C LEU A 143 23.22 6.15 9.01
N ALA A 144 22.93 7.11 9.88
CA ALA A 144 23.40 8.49 9.72
C ALA A 144 24.93 8.57 9.68
N GLU A 145 25.61 7.92 10.63
CA GLU A 145 27.08 7.87 10.67
C GLU A 145 27.67 7.21 9.41
N ALA A 146 27.07 6.09 8.97
CA ALA A 146 27.49 5.43 7.73
C ALA A 146 27.25 6.29 6.48
N MET A 147 26.19 7.10 6.46
CA MET A 147 25.90 8.04 5.39
C MET A 147 26.91 9.20 5.37
N GLU A 148 27.21 9.79 6.53
CA GLU A 148 28.22 10.86 6.66
C GLU A 148 29.61 10.38 6.25
N SER A 149 30.01 9.17 6.67
CA SER A 149 31.27 8.54 6.25
C SER A 149 31.39 8.40 4.72
N ARG A 150 30.25 8.22 4.03
CA ARG A 150 30.16 8.16 2.56
C ARG A 150 29.94 9.54 1.90
N ALA A 151 30.15 10.63 2.63
CA ALA A 151 29.95 12.00 2.18
C ALA A 151 28.53 12.28 1.65
N TYR A 152 27.50 11.68 2.28
CA TYR A 152 26.10 11.98 1.96
C TYR A 152 25.85 13.49 2.12
N GLY A 153 25.26 14.12 1.10
CA GLY A 153 24.95 15.55 1.11
C GLY A 153 26.10 16.47 0.71
N ALA A 154 27.30 15.95 0.42
CA ALA A 154 28.45 16.76 0.00
C ALA A 154 28.24 17.49 -1.35
N ILE A 155 27.37 16.97 -2.21
CA ILE A 155 27.07 17.55 -3.54
C ILE A 155 25.58 17.91 -3.60
N LYS A 156 25.29 19.16 -4.01
CA LYS A 156 23.92 19.67 -4.13
C LYS A 156 23.07 18.93 -5.18
N LYS A 157 23.70 18.45 -6.26
CA LYS A 157 23.05 17.65 -7.31
C LYS A 157 23.61 16.23 -7.29
N ARG A 158 22.84 15.28 -6.79
CA ARG A 158 23.17 13.85 -6.84
C ARG A 158 23.14 13.32 -8.27
N THR A 159 23.96 12.30 -8.51
CA THR A 159 23.85 11.40 -9.66
C THR A 159 23.08 10.15 -9.24
N SER A 160 22.08 9.73 -10.02
CA SER A 160 21.37 8.48 -9.76
C SER A 160 22.00 7.32 -10.54
N LEU A 161 22.16 6.17 -9.90
CA LEU A 161 22.60 4.93 -10.56
C LEU A 161 21.46 4.32 -11.40
N TYR A 162 20.22 4.44 -10.92
CA TYR A 162 19.02 3.94 -11.58
C TYR A 162 18.12 5.12 -11.95
N GLU A 163 17.87 5.27 -13.24
CA GLU A 163 16.97 6.29 -13.75
C GLU A 163 15.78 5.63 -14.45
N LEU A 164 14.57 5.99 -14.05
CA LEU A 164 13.35 5.64 -14.79
C LEU A 164 13.44 6.24 -16.19
N LYS A 165 13.45 5.43 -17.24
CA LYS A 165 13.40 5.92 -18.64
C LYS A 165 12.07 5.50 -19.24
N MET A 166 11.33 6.47 -19.78
CA MET A 166 10.08 6.19 -20.47
C MET A 166 10.39 5.48 -21.78
N SER A 167 9.84 4.29 -21.94
CA SER A 167 9.91 3.51 -23.17
C SER A 167 8.87 4.02 -24.19
N ARG A 168 9.02 3.65 -25.46
CA ARG A 168 8.03 3.97 -26.50
C ARG A 168 6.64 3.42 -26.18
N ASN A 169 6.59 2.27 -25.50
CA ASN A 169 5.34 1.64 -25.10
C ASN A 169 4.63 2.46 -24.00
N ASP A 170 5.38 3.11 -23.11
CA ASP A 170 4.81 3.96 -22.06
C ASP A 170 4.12 5.18 -22.67
N TYR A 171 4.75 5.82 -23.66
CA TYR A 171 4.12 6.92 -24.40
C TYR A 171 2.85 6.48 -25.14
N ALA A 172 2.87 5.33 -25.80
CA ALA A 172 1.69 4.78 -26.46
C ALA A 172 0.54 4.52 -25.46
N LEU A 173 0.86 3.98 -24.29
CA LEU A 173 -0.11 3.71 -23.22
C LEU A 173 -0.70 5.02 -22.64
N ILE A 174 0.12 6.04 -22.43
CA ILE A 174 -0.33 7.37 -21.99
C ILE A 174 -1.30 7.97 -23.02
N VAL A 175 -0.94 7.98 -24.30
CA VAL A 175 -1.82 8.52 -25.35
C VAL A 175 -3.13 7.74 -25.44
N PHE A 176 -3.07 6.40 -25.42
CA PHE A 176 -4.26 5.55 -25.44
C PHE A 176 -5.18 5.82 -24.24
N SER A 177 -4.63 5.91 -23.02
CA SER A 177 -5.40 6.19 -21.82
C SER A 177 -6.04 7.59 -21.83
N MET A 178 -5.36 8.61 -22.34
CA MET A 178 -5.91 9.96 -22.52
C MET A 178 -7.07 10.00 -23.51
N ILE A 179 -6.94 9.29 -24.64
CA ILE A 179 -8.01 9.17 -25.64
C ILE A 179 -9.21 8.44 -25.04
N PHE A 180 -8.97 7.32 -24.37
CA PHE A 180 -10.03 6.54 -23.72
C PHE A 180 -10.79 7.38 -22.68
N MET A 181 -10.06 8.12 -21.84
CA MET A 181 -10.66 9.01 -20.84
C MET A 181 -11.49 10.13 -21.48
N SER A 182 -11.00 10.73 -22.58
CA SER A 182 -11.72 11.77 -23.32
C SER A 182 -13.04 11.26 -23.93
N ILE A 183 -13.03 10.03 -24.49
CA ILE A 183 -14.23 9.40 -25.03
C ILE A 183 -15.26 9.15 -23.93
N VAL A 184 -14.83 8.62 -22.78
CA VAL A 184 -15.72 8.37 -21.64
C VAL A 184 -16.36 9.67 -21.13
N VAL A 185 -15.59 10.76 -21.07
CA VAL A 185 -16.12 12.08 -20.68
C VAL A 185 -17.13 12.61 -21.70
N MET A 186 -16.88 12.45 -23.00
CA MET A 186 -17.87 12.82 -24.03
C MET A 186 -19.17 12.03 -23.87
N ILE A 187 -19.10 10.71 -23.69
CA ILE A 187 -20.29 9.86 -23.53
C ILE A 187 -21.10 10.27 -22.29
N LYS A 188 -20.44 10.67 -21.20
CA LYS A 188 -21.13 11.17 -20.00
C LYS A 188 -21.74 12.56 -20.19
N SER A 189 -21.15 13.38 -21.06
CA SER A 189 -21.58 14.76 -21.30
C SER A 189 -22.73 14.88 -22.30
N PHE A 190 -23.00 13.83 -23.08
CA PHE A 190 -24.18 13.67 -23.94
C PHE A 190 -25.31 12.98 -23.17
#